data_AF-A0A843B384-F1
#
_entry.id   AF-A0A843B384-F1
#
_cell.length_a   1.000
_cell.length_b   1.000
_cell.length_c   1.000
_cell.angle_alpha   90.00
_cell.angle_beta   90.00
_cell.angle_gamma   90.00
#
_symmetry.space_group_name_H-M   'P 1'
#
loop_
_entity.id
_entity.type
_entity.pdbx_description
1 polymer ?
#
loop_
_entity_poly.entity_id
_entity_poly.type
_entity_poly.pdbx_seq_one_letter_code
_entity_poly.pdbx_strand_id
1 'polypeptide(L)'
;MKEKKPPMRGGLTKREFDSLREDLRQLVSDHPRAQFTILLLDREGHRTDDISSASRYGLTVYEDDKLIFQEMGVVTNGLMIGE
;
A
#
# COMPACT_ATOMS: atom_id res chain seq x y z
N MET A 1 -26.23 -25.55 -16.73
CA MET A 1 -26.01 -24.41 -15.82
C MET A 1 -24.50 -24.19 -15.72
N LYS A 2 -23.98 -23.00 -16.06
CA LYS A 2 -22.54 -22.71 -15.93
C LYS A 2 -22.23 -22.52 -14.44
N GLU A 3 -21.40 -23.38 -13.88
CA GLU A 3 -20.90 -23.25 -12.51
C GLU A 3 -20.08 -21.96 -12.39
N LYS A 4 -20.58 -21.01 -11.61
CA LYS A 4 -19.82 -19.81 -11.26
C LYS A 4 -18.73 -20.24 -10.27
N LYS A 5 -17.47 -20.23 -10.72
CA LYS A 5 -16.31 -20.35 -9.80
C LYS A 5 -16.48 -19.32 -8.67
N PRO A 6 -16.28 -19.70 -7.40
CA PRO A 6 -16.35 -18.75 -6.30
C PRO A 6 -15.28 -17.66 -6.54
N PRO A 7 -15.57 -16.39 -6.21
CA PRO A 7 -14.57 -15.34 -6.30
C PRO A 7 -13.37 -15.77 -5.45
N MET A 8 -12.17 -15.79 -6.04
CA MET A 8 -10.95 -15.88 -5.26
C MET A 8 -11.04 -14.78 -4.21
N ARG A 9 -11.11 -15.16 -2.93
CA ARG A 9 -11.03 -14.19 -1.83
C ARG A 9 -9.67 -13.53 -1.98
N GLY A 10 -9.65 -12.28 -2.44
CA GLY A 10 -8.45 -11.47 -2.43
C GLY A 10 -7.86 -11.46 -1.02
N GLY A 11 -6.54 -11.54 -0.93
CA GLY A 11 -5.80 -11.56 0.33
C GLY A 11 -4.43 -12.20 0.17
N LEU A 12 -3.53 -11.90 1.10
CA LEU A 12 -2.22 -12.52 1.20
C LEU A 12 -2.38 -13.93 1.77
N THR A 13 -1.67 -14.91 1.20
CA THR A 13 -1.48 -16.20 1.86
C THR A 13 -0.70 -15.98 3.16
N LYS A 14 -0.84 -16.91 4.12
CA LYS A 14 -0.09 -16.85 5.37
C LYS A 14 1.42 -16.67 5.16
N ARG A 15 1.98 -17.36 4.15
CA ARG A 15 3.41 -17.28 3.83
C ARG A 15 3.80 -15.90 3.31
N GLU A 16 2.99 -15.30 2.45
CA GLU A 16 3.23 -13.94 1.95
C GLU A 16 3.10 -12.91 3.07
N PHE A 17 2.14 -13.10 3.99
CA PHE A 17 2.01 -12.26 5.19
C PHE A 17 3.22 -12.38 6.12
N ASP A 18 3.68 -13.60 6.41
CA ASP A 18 4.83 -13.83 7.30
C ASP A 18 6.12 -13.23 6.69
N SER A 19 6.30 -13.33 5.36
CA SER A 19 7.42 -12.70 4.65
C SER A 19 7.37 -11.18 4.76
N LEU A 20 6.22 -10.58 4.42
CA LEU A 20 6.02 -9.12 4.50
C LEU A 20 6.27 -8.61 5.93
N ARG A 21 5.85 -9.37 6.94
CA ARG A 21 6.08 -9.02 8.34
C ARG A 21 7.57 -9.01 8.70
N GLU A 22 8.35 -10.00 8.27
CA GLU A 22 9.80 -10.01 8.52
C GLU A 22 10.50 -8.87 7.77
N ASP A 23 10.11 -8.60 6.53
CA ASP A 23 10.66 -7.50 5.74
C ASP A 23 10.39 -6.14 6.41
N LEU A 24 9.17 -5.92 6.90
CA LEU A 24 8.82 -4.73 7.68
C LEU A 24 9.59 -4.66 9.00
N ARG A 25 9.81 -5.79 9.68
CA ARG A 25 10.58 -5.83 10.94
C ARG A 25 12.04 -5.46 10.70
N GLN A 26 12.63 -5.96 9.62
CA GLN A 26 14.00 -5.62 9.24
C GLN A 26 14.11 -4.14 8.86
N LEU A 27 13.18 -3.62 8.06
CA LEU A 27 13.15 -2.21 7.67
C LEU A 27 13.08 -1.27 8.89
N VAL A 28 12.21 -1.57 9.85
CA VAL A 28 12.10 -0.78 11.09
C VAL A 28 13.35 -0.92 11.97
N SER A 29 14.02 -2.08 11.94
CA SER A 29 15.29 -2.27 12.65
C SER A 29 16.43 -1.46 12.04
N ASP A 30 16.52 -1.43 10.71
CA ASP A 30 17.59 -0.74 9.98
C ASP A 30 17.37 0.78 9.95
N HIS A 31 16.11 1.21 9.99
CA HIS A 31 15.70 2.62 9.99
C HIS A 31 14.77 2.91 11.18
N PRO A 32 15.29 2.98 12.42
CA PRO A 32 14.47 3.12 13.63
C PRO A 32 13.73 4.46 13.70
N ARG A 33 14.12 5.45 12.87
CA ARG A 33 13.46 6.76 12.77
C ARG A 33 12.65 6.91 11.48
N ALA A 34 12.42 5.82 10.74
CA ALA A 34 11.61 5.81 9.54
C ALA A 34 10.19 6.31 9.80
N GLN A 35 9.74 7.25 8.99
CA GLN A 35 8.40 7.80 8.96
C GLN A 35 7.71 7.38 7.66
N PHE A 36 6.65 6.59 7.80
CA PHE A 36 5.82 6.14 6.69
C PHE A 36 4.69 7.14 6.47
N THR A 37 4.56 7.64 5.25
CA THR A 37 3.46 8.51 4.85
C THR A 37 2.73 7.88 3.69
N ILE A 38 1.43 7.66 3.84
CA ILE A 38 0.52 7.27 2.76
C ILE A 38 -0.34 8.49 2.42
N LEU A 39 -0.31 8.89 1.16
CA LEU A 39 -1.16 9.93 0.59
C LEU A 39 -2.19 9.26 -0.32
N LEU A 40 -3.46 9.57 -0.12
CA LEU A 40 -4.54 9.16 -1.02
C LEU A 40 -5.09 10.40 -1.71
N LEU A 41 -5.22 10.33 -3.03
CA LEU A 41 -5.70 11.42 -3.85
C LEU A 41 -6.96 10.99 -4.60
N ASP A 42 -7.99 11.82 -4.59
CA ASP A 42 -9.19 11.62 -5.40
C ASP A 42 -8.91 11.85 -6.90
N ARG A 43 -9.95 11.83 -7.73
CA ARG A 43 -9.81 12.03 -9.19
C ARG A 43 -9.45 13.48 -9.56
N GLU A 44 -9.72 14.42 -8.68
CA GLU A 44 -9.43 15.84 -8.87
C GLU A 44 -8.02 16.21 -8.35
N GLY A 45 -7.36 15.27 -7.65
CA GLY A 45 -6.04 15.44 -7.07
C GLY A 45 -6.07 16.00 -5.65
N HIS A 46 -7.23 16.05 -5.00
CA HIS A 46 -7.34 16.45 -3.60
C HIS A 46 -7.03 15.28 -2.67
N ARG A 47 -6.45 15.59 -1.52
CA ARG A 47 -6.21 14.61 -0.47
C ARG A 47 -7.54 14.13 0.12
N THR A 48 -7.68 12.82 0.22
CA THR A 48 -8.84 12.17 0.86
C THR A 48 -8.36 11.16 1.89
N ASP A 49 -9.16 10.91 2.92
CA ASP A 49 -8.92 9.83 3.88
C ASP A 49 -9.81 8.60 3.58
N ASP A 50 -10.72 8.70 2.61
CA ASP A 50 -11.56 7.60 2.16
C ASP A 50 -10.93 6.90 0.95
N ILE A 51 -10.47 5.67 1.16
CA ILE A 51 -9.89 4.82 0.11
C ILE A 51 -10.84 4.52 -1.04
N SER A 52 -12.16 4.58 -0.80
CA SER A 52 -13.18 4.32 -1.82
C SER A 52 -13.30 5.47 -2.82
N SER A 53 -12.96 6.69 -2.39
CA SER A 53 -12.95 7.89 -3.23
C SER A 53 -11.57 8.18 -3.85
N ALA A 54 -10.53 7.52 -3.35
CA ALA A 54 -9.18 7.65 -3.89
C ALA A 54 -9.07 7.04 -5.30
N SER A 55 -8.34 7.74 -6.17
CA SER A 55 -7.96 7.28 -7.51
C SER A 55 -6.46 7.00 -7.62
N ARG A 56 -5.64 7.63 -6.78
CA ARG A 56 -4.19 7.44 -6.72
C ARG A 56 -3.73 7.34 -5.28
N TYR A 57 -2.59 6.69 -5.08
CA TYR A 57 -1.88 6.71 -3.82
C TYR A 57 -0.41 7.05 -4.01
N GLY A 58 0.20 7.52 -2.93
CA GLY A 58 1.63 7.66 -2.79
C GLY A 58 2.08 7.13 -1.44
N LEU A 59 3.13 6.34 -1.41
CA LEU A 59 3.80 5.89 -0.20
C LEU A 59 5.21 6.46 -0.20
N THR A 60 5.59 7.12 0.89
CA THR A 60 6.97 7.58 1.10
C THR A 60 7.47 7.16 2.47
N VAL A 61 8.74 6.78 2.54
CA VAL A 61 9.45 6.50 3.79
C VAL A 61 10.63 7.46 3.91
N TYR A 62 10.63 8.27 4.96
CA TYR A 62 11.70 9.21 5.28
C TYR A 62 12.41 8.82 6.57
N GLU A 63 13.70 9.11 6.68
CA GLU A 63 14.45 9.08 7.94
C GLU A 63 15.30 10.34 8.04
N ASP A 64 15.07 11.17 9.07
CA ASP A 64 15.81 12.42 9.30
C ASP A 64 15.94 13.29 8.04
N ASP A 65 14.81 13.50 7.35
CA ASP A 65 14.69 14.26 6.10
C ASP A 65 15.25 13.58 4.83
N LYS A 66 15.81 12.36 4.94
CA LYS A 66 16.22 11.56 3.79
C LYS A 66 15.11 10.66 3.29
N LEU A 67 14.74 10.78 2.02
CA LEU A 67 13.86 9.83 1.34
C LEU A 67 14.57 8.48 1.18
N ILE A 68 14.04 7.43 1.82
CA ILE A 68 14.54 6.05 1.73
C ILE A 68 13.78 5.28 0.66
N PHE A 69 12.46 5.49 0.59
CA PHE A 69 11.59 4.76 -0.32
C PHE A 69 10.44 5.65 -0.80
N GLN A 70 10.07 5.48 -2.07
CA GLN A 70 8.91 6.12 -2.66
C GLN A 70 8.23 5.15 -3.62
N GLU A 71 6.92 5.04 -3.52
CA GLU A 71 6.07 4.32 -4.44
C GLU A 71 4.85 5.18 -4.77
N MET A 72 4.48 5.23 -6.04
CA MET A 72 3.26 5.87 -6.52
C MET A 72 2.44 4.84 -7.27
N GLY A 73 1.12 5.00 -7.23
CA GLY A 73 0.28 4.11 -8.01
C GLY A 73 -1.19 4.53 -8.05
N VAL A 74 -2.00 3.60 -8.53
CA VAL A 74 -3.44 3.80 -8.73
C VAL A 74 -4.23 3.07 -7.66
N VAL A 75 -5.38 3.64 -7.29
CA VAL A 75 -6.35 2.97 -6.42
C VAL A 75 -7.50 2.47 -7.28
N THR A 76 -7.71 1.16 -7.31
CA THR A 76 -8.79 0.52 -8.09
C THR A 76 -9.58 -0.41 -7.17
N ASN A 77 -10.89 -0.18 -7.04
CA ASN A 77 -11.78 -0.96 -6.17
C ASN A 77 -11.27 -1.08 -4.72
N GLY A 78 -10.69 -0.01 -4.19
CA GLY A 78 -10.10 0.02 -2.83
C GLY A 78 -8.76 -0.70 -2.70
N LEU A 79 -8.15 -1.12 -3.81
CA LEU A 79 -6.81 -1.73 -3.83
C LEU A 79 -5.77 -0.73 -4.36
N MET A 80 -4.65 -0.61 -3.66
CA MET A 80 -3.47 0.15 -4.09
C MET A 80 -2.61 -0.73 -5.01
N ILE A 81 -2.39 -0.28 -6.24
CA ILE A 81 -1.64 -1.00 -7.27
C ILE A 81 -0.48 -0.09 -7.72
N GLY A 82 0.75 -0.50 -7.42
CA GLY A 82 1.96 0.25 -7.78
C GLY A 82 2.19 0.32 -9.29
N GLU A 83 2.80 1.43 -9.73
CA GLU A 83 3.26 1.65 -11.12
C GLU A 83 4.72 1.24 -11.33
#